data_AF-K4KYC6-F1
#
_entry.id   AF-K4KYC6-F1
#
_cell.length_a   1.000
_cell.length_b   1.000
_cell.length_c   1.000
_cell.angle_alpha   90.00
_cell.angle_beta   90.00
_cell.angle_gamma   90.00
#
_symmetry.space_group_name_H-M   'P 1'
#
loop_
_entity.id
_entity.type
_entity.pdbx_description
1 polymer ?
#
loop_
_entity_poly.entity_id
_entity_poly.type
_entity_poly.pdbx_seq_one_letter_code
_entity_poly.pdbx_strand_id
1 'polypeptide(L)'
;MSKAYAVLPCNGLDKCAGCITKEVAVKLTQKSDSKIICPVFYRVSDARYNKLAEENPVIVIDGCATRCASKLAAEKGIKVSKKINIADEAKTNNIVLGENLVLGENELRLAGIVTDSLLKEEYKLLTKNEQNKAEDSSAFPESFEYESYTKDKFVFRLPKEEGFYFNENDCWAYVIGNKARVGVTDFVQKSLSDIMFFTPPALGSQIEQFEEVGTIESGKAVFEIVCPVSGTVTAVNYKLLEAPELINQNPYEEGWIAELELADFESDKELLHTFDTYFKILKRKVDEFHV
;
A
#
# COMPACT_ATOMS: atom_id res chain seq x y z
N MET A 1 -2.81 -9.88 -3.16
CA MET A 1 -2.63 -10.18 -1.73
C MET A 1 -1.30 -9.58 -1.29
N SER A 2 -1.30 -8.71 -0.27
CA SER A 2 -0.08 -8.30 0.43
C SER A 2 0.67 -9.55 0.91
N LYS A 3 2.00 -9.51 0.97
CA LYS A 3 2.80 -10.73 1.18
C LYS A 3 2.88 -10.98 2.68
N ALA A 4 1.94 -11.74 3.22
CA ALA A 4 1.96 -12.18 4.61
C ALA A 4 3.31 -12.84 4.97
N TYR A 5 3.91 -12.46 6.11
CA TYR A 5 5.08 -13.14 6.66
C TYR A 5 4.68 -14.20 7.67
N ALA A 6 5.47 -15.28 7.73
CA ALA A 6 5.51 -16.17 8.89
C ALA A 6 6.56 -15.64 9.88
N VAL A 7 6.12 -14.97 10.94
CA VAL A 7 7.02 -14.28 11.88
C VAL A 7 7.34 -15.17 13.06
N LEU A 8 8.61 -15.57 13.22
CA LEU A 8 9.11 -16.31 14.37
C LEU A 8 9.89 -15.36 15.31
N PRO A 9 9.23 -14.80 16.34
CA PRO A 9 9.91 -14.05 17.37
C PRO A 9 10.60 -14.97 18.38
N CYS A 10 11.60 -14.42 19.05
CA CYS A 10 12.15 -14.95 20.29
C CYS A 10 11.05 -15.08 21.36
N ASN A 11 11.19 -16.06 22.26
CA ASN A 11 10.19 -16.28 23.32
C ASN A 11 10.07 -15.12 24.31
N GLY A 12 11.06 -14.23 24.40
CA GLY A 12 10.93 -12.93 25.06
C GLY A 12 10.37 -12.96 26.48
N LEU A 13 10.91 -13.83 27.34
CA LEU A 13 10.53 -13.94 28.76
C LEU A 13 11.68 -13.60 29.73
N ASP A 14 12.88 -13.35 29.21
CA ASP A 14 14.10 -13.17 30.03
C ASP A 14 14.68 -11.74 29.94
N LYS A 15 14.52 -11.08 28.79
CA LYS A 15 15.14 -9.77 28.51
C LYS A 15 14.16 -8.84 27.82
N CYS A 16 14.28 -7.54 28.10
CA CYS A 16 13.53 -6.47 27.45
C CYS A 16 13.54 -6.58 25.93
N ALA A 17 14.71 -6.79 25.32
CA ALA A 17 14.86 -6.97 23.88
C ALA A 17 14.03 -8.15 23.32
N GLY A 18 13.79 -9.18 24.14
CA GLY A 18 12.90 -10.27 23.79
C GLY A 18 11.42 -9.87 23.82
N CYS A 19 11.00 -9.04 24.77
CA CYS A 19 9.64 -8.46 24.78
C CYS A 19 9.37 -7.62 23.52
N ILE A 20 10.36 -6.84 23.08
CA ILE A 20 10.29 -6.07 21.83
C ILE A 20 10.08 -6.99 20.61
N THR A 21 10.70 -8.18 20.58
CA THR A 21 10.48 -9.12 19.45
C THR A 21 9.02 -9.54 19.32
N LYS A 22 8.32 -9.72 20.46
CA LYS A 22 6.88 -10.03 20.48
C LYS A 22 6.07 -8.83 20.02
N GLU A 23 6.40 -7.64 20.51
CA GLU A 23 5.71 -6.40 20.15
C GLU A 23 5.79 -6.15 18.64
N VAL A 24 6.98 -6.29 18.04
CA VAL A 24 7.17 -6.18 16.59
C VAL A 24 6.29 -7.20 15.84
N ALA A 25 6.26 -8.45 16.30
CA ALA A 25 5.44 -9.50 15.68
C ALA A 25 3.94 -9.18 15.77
N VAL A 26 3.46 -8.70 16.92
CA VAL A 26 2.05 -8.28 17.10
C VAL A 26 1.71 -7.10 16.20
N LYS A 27 2.53 -6.05 16.20
CA LYS A 27 2.30 -4.86 15.34
C LYS A 27 2.29 -5.21 13.86
N LEU A 28 3.13 -6.15 13.41
CA LEU A 28 3.10 -6.64 12.04
C LEU A 28 1.75 -7.29 11.71
N THR A 29 1.24 -8.16 12.57
CA THR A 29 -0.08 -8.81 12.35
C THR A 29 -1.28 -7.85 12.41
N GLN A 30 -1.10 -6.67 13.01
CA GLN A 30 -2.13 -5.62 13.02
C GLN A 30 -2.12 -4.77 11.74
N LYS A 31 -0.97 -4.70 11.07
CA LYS A 31 -0.75 -3.85 9.89
C LYS A 31 -0.67 -4.63 8.57
N SER A 32 -0.60 -5.96 8.61
CA SER A 32 -0.60 -6.83 7.43
C SER A 32 -1.16 -8.22 7.75
N ASP A 33 -1.36 -9.05 6.73
CA ASP A 33 -1.86 -10.43 6.85
C ASP A 33 -0.84 -11.42 7.45
N SER A 34 0.26 -10.91 8.00
CA SER A 34 1.32 -11.69 8.63
C SER A 34 0.80 -12.52 9.81
N LYS A 35 1.43 -13.68 10.05
CA LYS A 35 1.05 -14.62 11.11
C LYS A 35 2.25 -14.99 11.98
N ILE A 36 2.01 -15.12 13.28
CA ILE A 36 3.06 -15.43 14.26
C ILE A 36 3.25 -16.95 14.39
N ILE A 37 4.49 -17.40 14.29
CA ILE A 37 4.95 -18.72 14.74
C ILE A 37 5.24 -18.63 16.23
N CYS A 38 4.46 -19.31 17.07
CA CYS A 38 4.71 -19.37 18.50
C CYS A 38 5.94 -20.25 18.77
N PRO A 39 7.06 -19.71 19.29
CA PRO A 39 8.29 -20.48 19.46
C PRO A 39 8.16 -21.62 20.49
N VAL A 40 7.26 -21.48 21.47
CA VAL A 40 7.01 -22.53 22.48
C VAL A 40 6.24 -23.68 21.85
N PHE A 41 5.12 -23.38 21.19
CA PHE A 41 4.28 -24.41 20.60
C PHE A 41 4.98 -25.08 19.41
N TYR A 42 5.80 -24.33 18.66
CA TYR A 42 6.56 -24.88 17.54
C TYR A 42 7.63 -25.91 17.93
N ARG A 43 8.04 -25.97 19.21
CA ARG A 43 8.90 -27.06 19.69
C ARG A 43 8.13 -28.36 19.88
N VAL A 44 6.86 -28.26 20.21
CA VAL A 44 6.00 -29.39 20.61
C VAL A 44 5.19 -29.90 19.42
N SER A 45 4.77 -29.02 18.52
CA SER A 45 3.94 -29.35 17.36
C SER A 45 4.32 -28.52 16.14
N ASP A 46 4.66 -29.23 15.06
CA ASP A 46 5.35 -28.62 13.92
C ASP A 46 4.39 -28.40 12.74
N ALA A 47 3.39 -29.26 12.57
CA ALA A 47 2.56 -29.33 11.36
C ALA A 47 1.91 -27.98 10.98
N ARG A 48 1.33 -27.27 11.95
CA ARG A 48 0.70 -25.95 11.73
C ARG A 48 1.70 -24.91 11.21
N TYR A 49 2.88 -24.86 11.81
CA TYR A 49 3.86 -23.80 11.55
C TYR A 49 4.78 -24.13 10.37
N ASN A 50 5.01 -25.41 10.08
CA ASN A 50 5.67 -25.83 8.84
C ASN A 50 4.83 -25.44 7.64
N LYS A 51 3.51 -25.73 7.66
CA LYS A 51 2.60 -25.28 6.61
C LYS A 51 2.63 -23.76 6.45
N LEU A 52 2.59 -23.03 7.56
CA LEU A 52 2.67 -21.56 7.53
C LEU A 52 3.99 -21.05 6.93
N ALA A 53 5.11 -21.68 7.27
CA ALA A 53 6.45 -21.35 6.78
C ALA A 53 6.70 -21.78 5.32
N GLU A 54 5.96 -22.75 4.80
CA GLU A 54 5.96 -23.14 3.39
C GLU A 54 5.16 -22.15 2.53
N GLU A 55 4.02 -21.69 3.05
CA GLU A 55 3.13 -20.76 2.34
C GLU A 55 3.66 -19.32 2.32
N ASN A 56 4.51 -18.94 3.29
CA ASN A 56 4.89 -17.55 3.52
C ASN A 56 6.40 -17.38 3.77
N PRO A 57 7.02 -16.27 3.32
CA PRO A 57 8.38 -15.94 3.69
C PRO A 57 8.55 -15.86 5.22
N VAL A 58 9.59 -16.51 5.75
CA VAL A 58 9.82 -16.58 7.20
C VAL A 58 10.73 -15.43 7.64
N ILE A 59 10.24 -14.62 8.58
CA ILE A 59 11.07 -13.64 9.30
C ILE A 59 11.38 -14.19 10.68
N VAL A 60 12.65 -14.17 11.06
CA VAL A 60 13.08 -14.50 12.42
C VAL A 60 13.51 -13.23 13.14
N ILE A 61 12.97 -13.01 14.34
CA ILE A 61 13.29 -11.84 15.17
C ILE A 61 13.94 -12.32 16.48
N ASP A 62 15.26 -12.18 16.56
CA ASP A 62 16.03 -12.49 17.76
C ASP A 62 16.11 -11.27 18.69
N GLY A 63 15.98 -11.50 19.99
CA GLY A 63 16.10 -10.41 20.98
C GLY A 63 17.54 -10.05 21.31
N CYS A 64 18.46 -11.02 21.29
CA CYS A 64 19.84 -10.82 21.72
C CYS A 64 20.81 -11.80 21.05
N ALA A 65 22.09 -11.74 21.43
CA ALA A 65 23.16 -12.58 20.89
C ALA A 65 22.93 -14.09 21.05
N THR A 66 22.08 -14.53 21.99
CA THR A 66 21.73 -15.96 22.14
C THR A 66 21.03 -16.54 20.91
N ARG A 67 20.34 -15.69 20.14
CA ARG A 67 19.68 -16.03 18.87
C ARG A 67 18.74 -17.24 18.94
N CYS A 68 17.91 -17.30 19.98
CA CYS A 68 17.05 -18.45 20.26
C CYS A 68 16.06 -18.74 19.14
N ALA A 69 15.52 -17.72 18.47
CA ALA A 69 14.56 -17.89 17.39
C ALA A 69 15.27 -18.41 16.13
N SER A 70 16.44 -17.86 15.80
CA SER A 70 17.26 -18.37 14.69
C SER A 70 17.71 -19.82 14.90
N LYS A 71 18.07 -20.19 16.14
CA LYS A 71 18.43 -21.57 16.48
C LYS A 71 17.25 -22.52 16.31
N LEU A 72 16.05 -22.12 16.76
CA LEU A 72 14.82 -22.90 16.57
C LEU A 72 14.48 -23.06 15.08
N ALA A 73 14.60 -21.99 14.29
CA ALA A 73 14.38 -22.06 12.85
C ALA A 73 15.33 -23.07 12.17
N ALA A 74 16.61 -23.06 12.57
CA ALA A 74 17.61 -24.01 12.06
C ALA A 74 17.33 -25.45 12.50
N GLU A 75 16.97 -25.66 13.77
CA GLU A 75 16.57 -26.96 14.33
C GLU A 75 15.38 -27.57 13.56
N LYS A 76 14.42 -26.73 13.17
CA LYS A 76 13.23 -27.13 12.43
C LYS A 76 13.41 -27.18 10.92
N GLY A 77 14.60 -26.83 10.42
CA GLY A 77 14.93 -26.88 8.99
C GLY A 77 14.15 -25.90 8.11
N ILE A 78 13.53 -24.85 8.68
CA ILE A 78 12.77 -23.89 7.88
C ILE A 78 13.68 -22.88 7.17
N LYS A 79 13.32 -22.55 5.94
CA LYS A 79 14.05 -21.56 5.13
C LYS A 79 13.72 -20.15 5.61
N VAL A 80 14.69 -19.50 6.25
CA VAL A 80 14.53 -18.13 6.75
C VAL A 80 14.80 -17.12 5.64
N SER A 81 13.82 -16.27 5.35
CA SER A 81 13.93 -15.17 4.37
C SER A 81 14.67 -13.97 4.94
N LYS A 82 14.46 -13.64 6.22
CA LYS A 82 15.13 -12.51 6.89
C LYS A 82 15.37 -12.79 8.37
N LYS A 83 16.48 -12.28 8.88
CA LYS A 83 16.85 -12.33 10.31
C LYS A 83 17.05 -10.92 10.83
N ILE A 84 16.49 -10.64 12.00
CA ILE A 84 16.58 -9.35 12.69
C ILE A 84 17.08 -9.60 14.10
N ASN A 85 17.93 -8.71 14.62
CA ASN A 85 18.33 -8.74 16.01
C ASN A 85 17.99 -7.41 16.68
N ILE A 86 17.09 -7.43 17.65
CA ILE A 86 16.63 -6.21 18.33
C ILE A 86 17.78 -5.47 19.03
N ALA A 87 18.75 -6.19 19.61
CA ALA A 87 19.88 -5.54 20.26
C ALA A 87 20.80 -4.81 19.26
N ASP A 88 20.87 -5.29 18.02
CA ASP A 88 21.62 -4.62 16.96
C ASP A 88 20.81 -3.42 16.41
N GLU A 89 19.50 -3.58 16.21
CA GLU A 89 18.60 -2.48 15.81
C GLU A 89 18.58 -1.33 16.83
N ALA A 90 18.61 -1.65 18.12
CA ALA A 90 18.69 -0.66 19.19
C ALA A 90 19.96 0.20 19.07
N LYS A 91 21.11 -0.43 18.79
CA LYS A 91 22.38 0.28 18.58
C LYS A 91 22.33 1.16 17.34
N THR A 92 21.83 0.63 16.22
CA THR A 92 21.70 1.37 14.95
C THR A 92 20.82 2.61 15.11
N ASN A 93 19.77 2.53 15.92
CA ASN A 93 18.83 3.63 16.16
C ASN A 93 19.19 4.50 17.38
N ASN A 94 20.35 4.28 18.02
CA ASN A 94 20.78 4.98 19.24
C ASN A 94 19.75 4.92 20.39
N ILE A 95 19.08 3.77 20.55
CA ILE A 95 18.09 3.53 21.60
C ILE A 95 18.72 2.64 22.67
N VAL A 96 18.73 3.12 23.92
CA VAL A 96 19.15 2.33 25.08
C VAL A 96 17.98 1.49 25.54
N LEU A 97 18.16 0.17 25.59
CA LEU A 97 17.14 -0.76 26.06
C LEU A 97 17.16 -0.84 27.59
N GLY A 98 15.98 -0.78 28.21
CA GLY A 98 15.82 -1.03 29.63
C GLY A 98 16.07 -2.49 30.03
N GLU A 99 16.07 -2.74 31.34
CA GLU A 99 16.19 -4.08 31.93
C GLU A 99 14.81 -4.72 32.21
N ASN A 100 13.75 -3.91 32.25
CA ASN A 100 12.41 -4.34 32.57
C ASN A 100 11.75 -5.09 31.41
N LEU A 101 10.88 -6.06 31.75
CA LEU A 101 10.08 -6.79 30.76
C LEU A 101 8.87 -6.00 30.25
N VAL A 102 8.43 -4.97 31.00
CA VAL A 102 7.43 -4.01 30.54
C VAL A 102 8.12 -2.99 29.64
N LEU A 103 7.60 -2.85 28.42
CA LEU A 103 8.17 -1.94 27.42
C LEU A 103 7.85 -0.48 27.78
N GLY A 104 8.87 0.36 27.81
CA GLY A 104 8.72 1.81 27.90
C GLY A 104 8.59 2.46 26.52
N GLU A 105 8.58 3.79 26.51
CA GLU A 105 8.41 4.57 25.27
C GLU A 105 9.51 4.30 24.24
N ASN A 106 10.76 4.19 24.69
CA ASN A 106 11.92 3.94 23.84
C ASN A 106 11.84 2.56 23.17
N GLU A 107 11.41 1.55 23.91
CA GLU A 107 11.25 0.19 23.40
C GLU A 107 10.06 0.06 22.44
N LEU A 108 8.94 0.71 22.75
CA LEU A 108 7.77 0.77 21.88
C LEU A 108 8.06 1.53 20.58
N ARG A 109 8.88 2.58 20.67
CA ARG A 109 9.40 3.33 19.51
C ARG A 109 10.30 2.45 18.66
N LEU A 110 11.25 1.72 19.25
CA LEU A 110 12.10 0.78 18.51
C LEU A 110 11.26 -0.30 17.82
N ALA A 111 10.25 -0.86 18.52
CA ALA A 111 9.34 -1.82 17.92
C ALA A 111 8.63 -1.24 16.68
N GLY A 112 8.15 0.01 16.77
CA GLY A 112 7.56 0.72 15.64
C GLY A 112 8.50 0.88 14.45
N ILE A 113 9.73 1.36 14.70
CA ILE A 113 10.75 1.53 13.66
C ILE A 113 11.03 0.22 12.92
N VAL A 114 11.23 -0.88 13.67
CA VAL A 114 11.50 -2.19 13.07
C VAL A 114 10.30 -2.70 12.28
N THR A 115 9.08 -2.56 12.82
CA THR A 115 7.85 -2.94 12.10
C THR A 115 7.72 -2.15 10.78
N ASP A 116 7.85 -0.83 10.83
CA ASP A 116 7.67 0.02 9.65
C ASP A 116 8.78 -0.23 8.61
N SER A 117 10.02 -0.53 9.05
CA SER A 117 11.09 -0.96 8.14
C SER A 117 10.77 -2.27 7.43
N LEU A 118 10.13 -3.22 8.11
CA LEU A 118 9.75 -4.50 7.51
C LEU A 118 8.62 -4.35 6.51
N LEU A 119 7.62 -3.52 6.83
CA LEU A 119 6.55 -3.17 5.89
C LEU A 119 7.12 -2.42 4.67
N LYS A 120 8.04 -1.46 4.88
CA LYS A 120 8.75 -0.78 3.78
C LYS A 120 9.52 -1.71 2.86
N GLU A 121 10.18 -2.72 3.40
CA GLU A 121 10.87 -3.72 2.59
C GLU A 121 9.91 -4.67 1.88
N GLU A 122 8.79 -5.03 2.52
CA GLU A 122 7.69 -5.75 1.86
C GLU A 122 7.20 -4.97 0.64
N TYR A 123 6.96 -3.66 0.79
CA TYR A 123 6.60 -2.76 -0.30
C TYR A 123 7.66 -2.73 -1.39
N LYS A 124 8.97 -2.65 -1.06
CA LYS A 124 10.05 -2.68 -2.05
C LYS A 124 10.18 -4.01 -2.80
N LEU A 125 9.83 -5.12 -2.16
CA LEU A 125 9.83 -6.44 -2.79
C LEU A 125 8.60 -6.66 -3.67
N LEU A 126 7.45 -6.08 -3.29
CA LEU A 126 6.26 -6.03 -4.14
C LEU A 126 6.55 -5.21 -5.40
N THR A 127 7.10 -4.00 -5.28
CA THR A 127 7.45 -3.15 -6.42
C THR A 127 8.50 -3.75 -7.35
N LYS A 128 9.52 -4.46 -6.84
CA LYS A 128 10.49 -5.18 -7.69
C LYS A 128 9.88 -6.36 -8.44
N ASN A 129 8.96 -7.10 -7.80
CA ASN A 129 8.27 -8.21 -8.47
C ASN A 129 7.22 -7.69 -9.47
N GLU A 130 6.62 -6.53 -9.21
CA GLU A 130 5.75 -5.81 -10.15
C GLU A 130 6.55 -5.22 -11.31
N GLN A 131 7.75 -4.67 -11.10
CA GLN A 131 8.64 -4.25 -12.18
C GLN A 131 9.05 -5.41 -13.10
N ASN A 132 9.24 -6.62 -12.55
CA ASN A 132 9.48 -7.82 -13.35
C ASN A 132 8.21 -8.39 -14.02
N LYS A 133 7.00 -7.97 -13.60
CA LYS A 133 5.73 -8.22 -14.30
C LYS A 133 5.35 -7.07 -15.26
N ALA A 134 5.93 -5.89 -15.09
CA ALA A 134 5.69 -4.70 -15.90
C ALA A 134 6.33 -4.77 -17.30
N GLU A 135 7.07 -5.83 -17.63
CA GLU A 135 7.38 -6.13 -19.04
C GLU A 135 6.13 -6.55 -19.85
N ASP A 136 4.96 -6.68 -19.20
CA ASP A 136 3.64 -6.80 -19.87
C ASP A 136 2.82 -5.48 -19.84
N SER A 137 3.43 -4.33 -19.49
CA SER A 137 2.76 -3.03 -19.44
C SER A 137 2.50 -2.40 -20.82
N SER A 138 2.62 -3.15 -21.92
CA SER A 138 2.39 -2.63 -23.28
C SER A 138 0.92 -2.32 -23.58
N ALA A 139 0.01 -2.50 -22.61
CA ALA A 139 -1.42 -2.29 -22.80
C ALA A 139 -1.86 -0.84 -22.55
N PHE A 140 -1.24 -0.11 -21.62
CA PHE A 140 -1.65 1.26 -21.26
C PHE A 140 -0.80 2.29 -22.02
N PRO A 141 -1.40 3.31 -22.67
CA PRO A 141 -0.64 4.36 -23.36
C PRO A 141 0.30 5.12 -22.42
N GLU A 142 1.44 5.58 -22.96
CA GLU A 142 2.42 6.39 -22.23
C GLU A 142 2.00 7.86 -22.08
N SER A 143 1.08 8.32 -22.93
CA SER A 143 0.61 9.71 -22.95
C SER A 143 -0.78 9.78 -23.55
N PHE A 144 -1.56 10.79 -23.15
CA PHE A 144 -2.90 11.00 -23.67
C PHE A 144 -3.06 12.34 -24.42
N GLU A 145 -4.03 12.40 -25.33
CA GLU A 145 -4.51 13.67 -25.88
C GLU A 145 -5.51 14.36 -24.95
N TYR A 146 -5.37 15.68 -24.80
CA TYR A 146 -6.11 16.48 -23.84
C TYR A 146 -6.95 17.57 -24.49
N GLU A 147 -8.14 17.79 -23.93
CA GLU A 147 -8.83 19.07 -24.03
C GLU A 147 -8.62 19.85 -22.73
N SER A 148 -8.57 21.19 -22.82
CA SER A 148 -8.37 22.03 -21.65
C SER A 148 -9.47 23.07 -21.47
N TYR A 149 -9.71 23.42 -20.22
CA TYR A 149 -10.56 24.54 -19.85
C TYR A 149 -9.78 25.46 -18.90
N THR A 150 -9.77 26.76 -19.20
CA THR A 150 -9.00 27.74 -18.44
C THR A 150 -9.94 28.70 -17.72
N LYS A 151 -9.69 28.91 -16.44
CA LYS A 151 -10.31 29.96 -15.63
C LYS A 151 -9.22 30.70 -14.88
N ASP A 152 -9.14 32.01 -15.11
CA ASP A 152 -8.08 32.89 -14.62
C ASP A 152 -6.69 32.36 -14.99
N LYS A 153 -5.89 31.95 -13.99
CA LYS A 153 -4.55 31.37 -14.16
C LYS A 153 -4.52 29.85 -14.14
N PHE A 154 -5.66 29.20 -13.90
CA PHE A 154 -5.75 27.75 -13.74
C PHE A 154 -6.20 27.10 -15.05
N VAL A 155 -5.39 26.17 -15.55
CA VAL A 155 -5.70 25.32 -16.70
C VAL A 155 -6.05 23.94 -16.20
N PHE A 156 -7.24 23.46 -16.54
CA PHE A 156 -7.76 22.13 -16.21
C PHE A 156 -7.74 21.26 -17.46
N ARG A 157 -7.08 20.11 -17.40
CA ARG A 157 -6.93 19.16 -18.52
C ARG A 157 -7.82 17.95 -18.32
N LEU A 158 -8.41 17.45 -19.40
CA LEU A 158 -9.19 16.21 -19.41
C LEU A 158 -8.83 15.38 -20.65
N PRO A 159 -8.48 14.09 -20.51
CA PRO A 159 -8.13 13.26 -21.64
C PRO A 159 -9.37 12.98 -22.50
N LYS A 160 -9.20 13.02 -23.82
CA LYS A 160 -10.28 12.86 -24.81
C LYS A 160 -10.38 11.43 -25.37
N GLU A 161 -9.46 10.56 -24.98
CA GLU A 161 -9.37 9.22 -25.55
C GLU A 161 -10.52 8.30 -25.15
N GLU A 162 -10.86 7.40 -26.06
CA GLU A 162 -11.79 6.30 -25.77
C GLU A 162 -11.19 5.40 -24.68
N GLY A 163 -12.06 4.91 -23.79
CA GLY A 163 -11.66 4.10 -22.64
C GLY A 163 -11.60 4.90 -21.34
N PHE A 164 -11.58 6.24 -21.37
CA PHE A 164 -11.76 7.06 -20.18
C PHE A 164 -13.24 7.20 -19.80
N TYR A 165 -13.50 6.95 -18.53
CA TYR A 165 -14.79 7.11 -17.87
C TYR A 165 -14.60 7.91 -16.59
N PHE A 166 -15.56 8.78 -16.27
CA PHE A 166 -15.50 9.69 -15.13
C PHE A 166 -16.79 9.58 -14.30
N ASN A 167 -16.71 9.86 -13.00
CA ASN A 167 -17.90 9.96 -12.15
C ASN A 167 -18.05 11.38 -11.58
N GLU A 168 -19.17 11.65 -10.88
CA GLU A 168 -19.41 12.97 -10.28
C GLU A 168 -18.46 13.31 -9.12
N ASN A 169 -17.76 12.31 -8.56
CA ASN A 169 -16.72 12.50 -7.54
C ASN A 169 -15.36 12.89 -8.13
N ASP A 170 -15.32 13.23 -9.41
CA ASP A 170 -14.12 13.68 -10.12
C ASP A 170 -12.98 12.65 -10.10
N CYS A 171 -13.36 11.37 -10.04
CA CYS A 171 -12.49 10.21 -10.21
C CYS A 171 -12.66 9.62 -11.62
N TRP A 172 -11.63 8.96 -12.12
CA TRP A 172 -11.59 8.39 -13.47
C TRP A 172 -11.22 6.91 -13.46
N ALA A 173 -11.74 6.18 -14.45
CA ALA A 173 -11.30 4.85 -14.86
C ALA A 173 -10.85 4.90 -16.33
N TYR A 174 -9.69 4.32 -16.62
CA TYR A 174 -9.23 4.08 -17.97
C TYR A 174 -9.22 2.57 -18.25
N VAL A 175 -10.12 2.12 -19.12
CA VAL A 175 -10.47 0.71 -19.33
C VAL A 175 -9.86 0.17 -20.61
N ILE A 176 -9.16 -0.95 -20.50
CA ILE A 176 -8.61 -1.73 -21.62
C ILE A 176 -8.92 -3.21 -21.41
N GLY A 177 -9.80 -3.76 -22.25
CA GLY A 177 -10.25 -5.14 -22.09
C GLY A 177 -10.95 -5.34 -20.74
N ASN A 178 -10.47 -6.28 -19.93
CA ASN A 178 -11.00 -6.56 -18.59
C ASN A 178 -10.25 -5.84 -17.45
N LYS A 179 -9.40 -4.86 -17.79
CA LYS A 179 -8.59 -4.14 -16.80
C LYS A 179 -8.93 -2.66 -16.81
N ALA A 180 -8.85 -2.04 -15.66
CA ALA A 180 -8.97 -0.59 -15.53
C ALA A 180 -7.87 -0.02 -14.64
N ARG A 181 -7.25 1.09 -15.04
CA ARG A 181 -6.55 1.97 -14.10
C ARG A 181 -7.53 3.00 -13.57
N VAL A 182 -7.41 3.34 -12.29
CA VAL A 182 -8.25 4.37 -11.66
C VAL A 182 -7.39 5.47 -11.05
N GLY A 183 -7.96 6.67 -10.93
CA GLY A 183 -7.31 7.82 -10.29
C GLY A 183 -8.23 9.01 -10.12
N VAL A 184 -7.64 10.17 -9.79
CA VAL A 184 -8.35 11.44 -9.60
C VAL A 184 -8.08 12.39 -10.76
N THR A 185 -9.06 13.22 -11.11
CA THR A 185 -8.92 14.15 -12.23
C THR A 185 -8.04 15.36 -11.88
N ASP A 186 -7.63 16.09 -12.92
CA ASP A 186 -6.88 17.35 -12.78
C ASP A 186 -7.66 18.43 -11.99
N PHE A 187 -8.98 18.30 -11.88
CA PHE A 187 -9.81 19.15 -11.02
C PHE A 187 -9.57 18.88 -9.53
N VAL A 188 -9.52 17.61 -9.12
CA VAL A 188 -9.31 17.22 -7.72
C VAL A 188 -7.94 17.69 -7.23
N GLN A 189 -6.89 17.39 -7.98
CA GLN A 189 -5.53 17.75 -7.56
C GLN A 189 -5.35 19.26 -7.38
N LYS A 190 -5.94 20.09 -8.27
CA LYS A 190 -5.89 21.55 -8.12
C LYS A 190 -6.70 22.05 -6.93
N SER A 191 -7.82 21.39 -6.65
CA SER A 191 -8.66 21.73 -5.49
C SER A 191 -7.92 21.47 -4.18
N LEU A 192 -7.21 20.34 -4.12
CA LEU A 192 -6.42 19.92 -2.96
C LEU A 192 -5.08 20.65 -2.82
N SER A 193 -4.58 21.32 -3.87
CA SER A 193 -3.23 21.89 -3.93
C SER A 193 -2.15 20.79 -3.73
N ASP A 194 -1.11 21.05 -2.96
CA ASP A 194 0.03 20.14 -2.85
C ASP A 194 -0.36 18.87 -2.08
N ILE A 195 -0.35 17.73 -2.78
CA ILE A 195 -0.62 16.42 -2.20
C ILE A 195 0.66 15.92 -1.52
N MET A 196 0.56 15.62 -0.23
CA MET A 196 1.68 15.28 0.65
C MET A 196 1.72 13.81 1.04
N PHE A 197 0.57 13.14 1.07
CA PHE A 197 0.50 11.71 1.43
C PHE A 197 -0.50 10.97 0.54
N PHE A 198 -0.21 9.70 0.32
CA PHE A 198 -1.08 8.74 -0.34
C PHE A 198 -1.18 7.48 0.52
N THR A 199 -2.40 7.04 0.79
CA THR A 199 -2.68 5.75 1.42
C THR A 199 -3.25 4.80 0.36
N PRO A 200 -2.53 3.74 -0.03
CA PRO A 200 -2.97 2.82 -1.06
C PRO A 200 -4.07 1.87 -0.58
N PRO A 201 -4.88 1.33 -1.52
CA PRO A 201 -5.74 0.19 -1.23
C PRO A 201 -4.90 -1.09 -1.02
N ALA A 202 -5.51 -2.12 -0.44
CA ALA A 202 -4.85 -3.40 -0.26
C ALA A 202 -4.78 -4.18 -1.59
N LEU A 203 -3.59 -4.60 -2.01
CA LEU A 203 -3.44 -5.43 -3.20
C LEU A 203 -4.25 -6.74 -3.07
N GLY A 204 -5.14 -7.00 -4.03
CA GLY A 204 -6.04 -8.15 -4.06
C GLY A 204 -7.35 -7.98 -3.30
N SER A 205 -7.64 -6.79 -2.76
CA SER A 205 -8.98 -6.50 -2.23
C SER A 205 -10.01 -6.49 -3.35
N GLN A 206 -11.22 -6.93 -3.04
CA GLN A 206 -12.41 -6.66 -3.86
C GLN A 206 -12.96 -5.30 -3.46
N ILE A 207 -13.31 -4.48 -4.44
CA ILE A 207 -13.83 -3.12 -4.27
C ILE A 207 -15.08 -3.03 -5.13
N GLU A 208 -16.18 -2.58 -4.55
CA GLU A 208 -17.42 -2.28 -5.28
C GLU A 208 -17.41 -0.84 -5.80
N GLN A 209 -18.23 -0.56 -6.83
CA GLN A 209 -18.40 0.80 -7.32
C GLN A 209 -18.84 1.74 -6.19
N PHE A 210 -18.18 2.89 -6.11
CA PHE A 210 -18.31 3.92 -5.09
C PHE A 210 -17.73 3.59 -3.70
N GLU A 211 -17.03 2.47 -3.53
CA GLU A 211 -16.22 2.24 -2.33
C GLU A 211 -14.86 2.98 -2.40
N GLU A 212 -14.18 3.08 -1.27
CA GLU A 212 -12.86 3.71 -1.16
C GLU A 212 -11.78 2.82 -1.82
N VAL A 213 -11.00 3.40 -2.74
CA VAL A 213 -9.83 2.78 -3.40
C VAL A 213 -8.52 3.47 -3.03
N GLY A 214 -8.48 4.05 -1.83
CA GLY A 214 -7.33 4.76 -1.25
C GLY A 214 -7.67 6.19 -0.87
N THR A 215 -6.72 6.87 -0.22
CA THR A 215 -6.87 8.27 0.20
C THR A 215 -5.65 9.10 -0.17
N ILE A 216 -5.88 10.39 -0.44
CA ILE A 216 -4.81 11.38 -0.62
C ILE A 216 -4.99 12.50 0.40
N GLU A 217 -3.88 13.01 0.91
CA GLU A 217 -3.87 14.08 1.91
C GLU A 217 -3.05 15.25 1.41
N SER A 218 -3.60 16.44 1.58
CA SER A 218 -2.98 17.72 1.29
C SER A 218 -2.99 18.61 2.54
N GLY A 219 -2.34 19.76 2.48
CA GLY A 219 -2.41 20.75 3.56
C GLY A 219 -3.84 21.29 3.80
N LYS A 220 -4.78 21.03 2.90
CA LYS A 220 -6.17 21.51 2.99
C LYS A 220 -7.15 20.47 3.52
N ALA A 221 -7.01 19.23 3.08
CA ALA A 221 -7.99 18.18 3.33
C ALA A 221 -7.41 16.78 3.09
N VAL A 222 -8.05 15.79 3.70
CA VAL A 222 -7.99 14.38 3.33
C VAL A 222 -9.12 14.11 2.33
N PHE A 223 -8.82 13.43 1.23
CA PHE A 223 -9.75 13.10 0.18
C PHE A 223 -9.79 11.59 -0.03
N GLU A 224 -10.97 11.01 0.16
CA GLU A 224 -11.25 9.60 -0.11
C GLU A 224 -11.48 9.40 -1.61
N ILE A 225 -10.70 8.52 -2.22
CA ILE A 225 -10.79 8.25 -3.66
C ILE A 225 -11.89 7.23 -3.86
N VAL A 226 -12.99 7.70 -4.44
CA VAL A 226 -14.18 6.89 -4.70
C VAL A 226 -13.98 6.08 -5.97
N CYS A 227 -13.98 4.74 -5.86
CA CYS A 227 -13.74 3.84 -6.97
C CYS A 227 -14.85 3.97 -8.02
N PRO A 228 -14.53 4.28 -9.29
CA PRO A 228 -15.53 4.41 -10.35
C PRO A 228 -16.07 3.07 -10.86
N VAL A 229 -15.41 1.95 -10.56
CA VAL A 229 -15.73 0.61 -11.11
C VAL A 229 -15.52 -0.47 -10.06
N SER A 230 -16.27 -1.55 -10.18
CA SER A 230 -16.19 -2.74 -9.33
C SER A 230 -15.13 -3.71 -9.84
N GLY A 231 -14.32 -4.27 -8.95
CA GLY A 231 -13.27 -5.21 -9.35
C GLY A 231 -12.34 -5.68 -8.24
N THR A 232 -11.30 -6.41 -8.63
CA THR A 232 -10.23 -6.85 -7.72
C THR A 232 -8.96 -6.05 -8.00
N VAL A 233 -8.34 -5.48 -6.97
CA VAL A 233 -7.08 -4.71 -7.11
C VAL A 233 -5.94 -5.64 -7.54
N THR A 234 -5.45 -5.50 -8.76
CA THR A 234 -4.38 -6.31 -9.34
C THR A 234 -3.01 -5.63 -9.30
N ALA A 235 -2.97 -4.29 -9.22
CA ALA A 235 -1.74 -3.52 -9.01
C ALA A 235 -2.02 -2.22 -8.26
N VAL A 236 -1.01 -1.66 -7.61
CA VAL A 236 -1.07 -0.38 -6.89
C VAL A 236 0.14 0.47 -7.27
N ASN A 237 -0.05 1.77 -7.47
CA ASN A 237 1.06 2.67 -7.79
C ASN A 237 1.83 3.09 -6.53
N TYR A 238 2.67 2.19 -6.04
CA TYR A 238 3.48 2.46 -4.83
C TYR A 238 4.52 3.58 -5.01
N LYS A 239 4.77 4.07 -6.23
CA LYS A 239 5.65 5.24 -6.44
C LYS A 239 5.10 6.47 -5.71
N LEU A 240 3.78 6.57 -5.58
CA LEU A 240 3.09 7.66 -4.91
C LEU A 240 3.34 7.73 -3.39
N LEU A 241 3.87 6.66 -2.79
CA LEU A 241 4.30 6.69 -1.37
C LEU A 241 5.56 7.54 -1.16
N GLU A 242 6.44 7.57 -2.17
CA GLU A 242 7.69 8.34 -2.14
C GLU A 242 7.56 9.68 -2.89
N ALA A 243 6.69 9.74 -3.90
CA ALA A 243 6.44 10.91 -4.74
C ALA A 243 4.92 11.15 -4.95
N PRO A 244 4.17 11.51 -3.90
CA PRO A 244 2.73 11.79 -3.99
C PRO A 244 2.40 12.96 -4.93
N GLU A 245 3.34 13.89 -5.14
CA GLU A 245 3.21 15.02 -6.05
C GLU A 245 3.06 14.62 -7.53
N LEU A 246 3.32 13.34 -7.89
CA LEU A 246 3.03 12.82 -9.22
C LEU A 246 1.54 12.93 -9.57
N ILE A 247 0.65 12.87 -8.57
CA ILE A 247 -0.80 13.09 -8.77
C ILE A 247 -1.07 14.55 -9.18
N ASN A 248 -0.30 15.51 -8.64
CA ASN A 248 -0.41 16.91 -9.06
C ASN A 248 0.14 17.15 -10.47
N GLN A 249 1.23 16.46 -10.83
CA GLN A 249 1.97 16.69 -12.09
C GLN A 249 1.30 15.99 -13.28
N ASN A 250 1.02 14.68 -13.13
CA ASN A 250 0.56 13.79 -14.19
C ASN A 250 -0.63 12.93 -13.70
N PRO A 251 -1.80 13.53 -13.40
CA PRO A 251 -2.92 12.82 -12.76
C PRO A 251 -3.49 11.65 -13.56
N TYR A 252 -3.26 11.60 -14.87
CA TYR A 252 -3.83 10.57 -15.76
C TYR A 252 -2.82 9.51 -16.17
N GLU A 253 -1.53 9.87 -16.33
CA GLU A 253 -0.46 8.94 -16.69
C GLU A 253 0.25 8.34 -15.47
N GLU A 254 1.10 9.11 -14.78
CA GLU A 254 1.95 8.61 -13.70
C GLU A 254 1.26 8.66 -12.33
N GLY A 255 0.17 9.40 -12.22
CA GLY A 255 -0.65 9.60 -11.01
C GLY A 255 -1.80 8.62 -10.84
N TRP A 256 -1.87 7.55 -11.65
CA TRP A 256 -2.84 6.47 -11.43
C TRP A 256 -2.64 5.84 -10.05
N ILE A 257 -3.73 5.36 -9.45
CA ILE A 257 -3.78 4.92 -8.04
C ILE A 257 -3.69 3.41 -7.93
N ALA A 258 -4.58 2.72 -8.65
CA ALA A 258 -4.67 1.26 -8.67
C ALA A 258 -5.07 0.75 -10.07
N GLU A 259 -4.71 -0.50 -10.35
CA GLU A 259 -5.23 -1.29 -11.46
C GLU A 259 -6.20 -2.32 -10.89
N LEU A 260 -7.36 -2.45 -11.51
CA LEU A 260 -8.39 -3.41 -11.17
C LEU A 260 -8.61 -4.38 -12.33
N GLU A 261 -8.84 -5.65 -12.00
CA GLU A 261 -9.54 -6.59 -12.87
C GLU A 261 -11.04 -6.42 -12.64
N LEU A 262 -11.76 -6.06 -13.70
CA LEU A 262 -13.16 -5.65 -13.65
C LEU A 262 -14.07 -6.86 -13.37
N ALA A 263 -15.07 -6.65 -12.50
CA ALA A 263 -16.05 -7.68 -12.15
C ALA A 263 -17.30 -7.62 -13.03
N ASP A 264 -17.92 -6.44 -13.16
CA ASP A 264 -19.13 -6.22 -13.98
C ASP A 264 -19.17 -4.80 -14.55
N PHE A 265 -18.27 -4.52 -15.50
CA PHE A 265 -18.11 -3.18 -16.05
C PHE A 265 -19.33 -2.65 -16.78
N GLU A 266 -20.13 -3.53 -17.43
CA GLU A 266 -21.31 -3.08 -18.16
C GLU A 266 -22.38 -2.50 -17.23
N SER A 267 -22.54 -3.06 -16.03
CA SER A 267 -23.41 -2.47 -15.00
C SER A 267 -22.83 -1.15 -14.46
N ASP A 268 -21.54 -1.13 -14.11
CA ASP A 268 -20.90 0.06 -13.54
C ASP A 268 -20.97 1.27 -14.50
N LYS A 269 -20.84 0.99 -15.81
CA LYS A 269 -20.79 2.00 -16.89
C LYS A 269 -22.05 2.85 -16.98
N GLU A 270 -23.20 2.37 -16.51
CA GLU A 270 -24.45 3.13 -16.49
C GLU A 270 -24.35 4.42 -15.66
N LEU A 271 -23.49 4.42 -14.65
CA LEU A 271 -23.28 5.55 -13.72
C LEU A 271 -22.01 6.34 -14.03
N LEU A 272 -21.40 6.09 -15.19
CA LEU A 272 -20.19 6.77 -15.64
C LEU A 272 -20.46 7.73 -16.80
N HIS A 273 -19.58 8.71 -16.93
CA HIS A 273 -19.62 9.72 -17.95
C HIS A 273 -18.43 9.57 -18.88
N THR A 274 -18.70 9.69 -20.19
CA THR A 274 -17.66 9.86 -21.19
C THR A 274 -17.14 11.30 -21.17
N PHE A 275 -16.06 11.54 -21.91
CA PHE A 275 -15.45 12.85 -22.09
C PHE A 275 -16.47 13.97 -22.34
N ASP A 276 -17.37 13.85 -23.33
CA ASP A 276 -18.27 14.94 -23.74
C ASP A 276 -19.23 15.39 -22.62
N THR A 277 -19.69 14.44 -21.81
CA THR A 277 -20.59 14.70 -20.69
C THR A 277 -19.81 15.28 -19.52
N TYR A 278 -18.72 14.61 -19.11
CA TYR A 278 -17.94 15.05 -17.96
C TYR A 278 -17.26 16.39 -18.22
N PHE A 279 -16.82 16.70 -19.44
CA PHE A 279 -16.21 17.99 -19.75
C PHE A 279 -17.17 19.17 -19.56
N LYS A 280 -18.48 18.98 -19.79
CA LYS A 280 -19.50 19.99 -19.47
C LYS A 280 -19.67 20.16 -17.97
N ILE A 281 -19.64 19.05 -17.22
CA ILE A 281 -19.69 19.06 -15.74
C ILE A 281 -18.46 19.77 -15.18
N LEU A 282 -17.27 19.45 -15.67
CA LEU A 282 -16.01 20.08 -15.31
C LEU A 282 -16.06 21.59 -15.52
N LYS A 283 -16.50 22.06 -16.70
CA LYS A 283 -16.64 23.51 -16.97
C LYS A 283 -17.53 24.19 -15.95
N ARG A 284 -18.71 23.62 -15.69
CA ARG A 284 -19.64 24.15 -14.69
C ARG A 284 -19.00 24.20 -13.29
N LYS A 285 -18.36 23.10 -12.86
CA LYS A 285 -17.65 23.03 -11.57
C LYS A 285 -16.54 24.07 -11.48
N VAL A 286 -15.73 24.22 -12.53
CA VAL A 286 -14.66 25.21 -12.60
C VAL A 286 -15.22 26.64 -12.54
N ASP A 287 -16.33 26.93 -13.23
CA ASP A 287 -16.98 28.25 -13.20
C ASP A 287 -17.57 28.58 -11.82
N GLU A 288 -18.10 27.59 -11.11
CA GLU A 288 -18.57 27.69 -9.72
C GLU A 288 -17.42 27.68 -8.70
N PHE A 289 -16.23 27.21 -9.08
CA PHE A 289 -15.07 27.12 -8.20
C PHE A 289 -14.55 28.51 -7.82
N HIS A 290 -14.61 28.83 -6.53
CA HIS A 290 -14.01 30.03 -5.95
C HIS A 290 -12.70 29.63 -5.25
N VAL A 291 -11.59 30.20 -5.73
CA VAL A 291 -10.24 30.04 -5.18
C VAL A 291 -10.06 30.95 -3.97
#